data_AF-A0A0G1QGC5-F1
#
_entry.id   AF-A0A0G1QGC5-F1
#
_cell.length_a   1.000
_cell.length_b   1.000
_cell.length_c   1.000
_cell.angle_alpha   90.00
_cell.angle_beta   90.00
_cell.angle_gamma   90.00
#
_symmetry.space_group_name_H-M   'P 1'
#
loop_
_entity.id
_entity.type
_entity.pdbx_description
1 polymer ?
#
loop_
_entity_poly.entity_id
_entity_poly.type
_entity_poly.pdbx_seq_one_letter_code
_entity_poly.pdbx_strand_id
1 'polypeptide(L)'
;DNLAGVSSPVKSAYFSVSGTYTGNGSLNLTLNGGNSQTYTLPSVSSATYFELLYKDSSGIINPTSAGSYTYSFGIVPSGVTIYGMGVQLHISHRYVPPACGGLPATGELTSVVFDTTNSDSIKPNYNSFMWKGSLNAGNGRVRFQLATSNSPSGPWNFYGSSDNGVTCSSGAWYDAGAPSTPVEVYCAGQYHNNQRYFKYKVQLCSNTDCIASGTISPQVNDIVVNWSP
;
A
#
# COMPACT_ATOMS: atom_id res chain seq x y z
N ASP A 1 -12.81 13.18 0.88
CA ASP A 1 -12.32 13.62 -0.45
C ASP A 1 -12.55 15.11 -0.66
N ASN A 2 -11.65 15.78 -1.37
CA ASN A 2 -11.84 17.16 -1.79
C ASN A 2 -12.80 17.18 -3.00
N LEU A 3 -13.95 17.84 -2.85
CA LEU A 3 -14.95 17.98 -3.92
C LEU A 3 -15.06 19.43 -4.46
N ALA A 4 -14.15 20.33 -4.06
CA ALA A 4 -14.20 21.73 -4.47
C ALA A 4 -14.14 21.87 -6.00
N GLY A 5 -15.13 22.56 -6.58
CA GLY A 5 -15.22 22.74 -8.03
C GLY A 5 -15.58 21.48 -8.84
N VAL A 6 -15.85 20.34 -8.18
CA VAL A 6 -16.34 19.13 -8.85
C VAL A 6 -17.86 19.20 -8.96
N SER A 7 -18.38 19.40 -10.16
CA SER A 7 -19.80 19.26 -10.44
C SER A 7 -20.17 17.77 -10.61
N SER A 8 -21.28 17.37 -9.97
CA SER A 8 -21.83 15.99 -10.00
C SER A 8 -20.76 14.93 -9.73
N PRO A 9 -20.26 14.84 -8.48
CA PRO A 9 -19.11 14.01 -8.16
C PRO A 9 -19.41 12.52 -8.36
N VAL A 10 -20.60 12.02 -8.01
CA VAL A 10 -20.97 10.62 -8.29
C VAL A 10 -21.16 10.42 -9.79
N LYS A 11 -20.51 9.38 -10.32
CA LYS A 11 -20.57 8.99 -11.74
C LYS A 11 -21.43 7.75 -11.95
N SER A 12 -21.42 6.84 -10.99
CA SER A 12 -22.37 5.74 -10.93
C SER A 12 -22.58 5.30 -9.50
N ALA A 13 -23.81 4.88 -9.20
CA ALA A 13 -24.16 4.18 -7.98
C ALA A 13 -25.10 3.02 -8.33
N TYR A 14 -24.80 1.84 -7.83
CA TYR A 14 -25.65 0.66 -8.04
C TYR A 14 -25.49 -0.33 -6.89
N PHE A 15 -26.50 -1.17 -6.71
CA PHE A 15 -26.53 -2.23 -5.72
C PHE A 15 -26.56 -3.58 -6.43
N SER A 16 -25.64 -4.47 -6.07
CA SER A 16 -25.70 -5.89 -6.41
C SER A 16 -26.42 -6.60 -5.27
N VAL A 17 -27.55 -7.25 -5.58
CA VAL A 17 -28.37 -7.98 -4.61
C VAL A 17 -28.37 -9.45 -4.99
N SER A 18 -27.93 -10.32 -4.10
CA SER A 18 -27.88 -11.75 -4.35
C SER A 18 -28.44 -12.55 -3.18
N GLY A 19 -28.80 -13.80 -3.42
CA GLY A 19 -29.41 -14.62 -2.39
C GLY A 19 -29.92 -15.96 -2.89
N THR A 20 -30.74 -16.62 -2.07
CA THR A 20 -31.44 -17.86 -2.44
C THR A 20 -32.94 -17.76 -2.16
N TYR A 21 -33.76 -18.33 -3.05
CA TYR A 21 -35.22 -18.24 -2.96
C TYR A 21 -35.96 -19.53 -3.37
N THR A 22 -37.23 -19.61 -2.97
CA THR A 22 -38.21 -20.57 -3.50
C THR A 22 -39.53 -19.87 -3.83
N GLY A 23 -40.37 -20.53 -4.64
CA GLY A 23 -41.68 -20.04 -5.03
C GLY A 23 -41.65 -19.28 -6.36
N ASN A 24 -42.66 -18.43 -6.57
CA ASN A 24 -42.82 -17.63 -7.77
C ASN A 24 -43.31 -16.21 -7.41
N GLY A 25 -42.65 -15.19 -7.94
CA GLY A 25 -43.05 -13.82 -7.61
C GLY A 25 -41.97 -12.82 -7.95
N SER A 26 -41.80 -11.80 -7.12
CA SER A 26 -40.90 -10.68 -7.42
C SER A 26 -40.20 -10.09 -6.21
N LEU A 27 -39.11 -9.37 -6.49
CA LEU A 27 -38.44 -8.48 -5.57
C LEU A 27 -38.58 -7.05 -6.08
N ASN A 28 -39.14 -6.17 -5.27
CA ASN A 28 -39.15 -4.74 -5.52
C ASN A 28 -38.01 -4.07 -4.73
N LEU A 29 -37.05 -3.48 -5.45
CA LEU A 29 -35.90 -2.80 -4.90
C LEU A 29 -36.13 -1.29 -4.98
N THR A 30 -35.94 -0.58 -3.86
CA THR A 30 -36.21 0.86 -3.77
C THR A 30 -35.04 1.61 -3.14
N LEU A 31 -34.82 2.85 -3.58
CA LEU A 31 -33.85 3.76 -2.97
C LEU A 31 -34.59 5.02 -2.49
N ASN A 32 -34.45 5.33 -1.19
CA ASN A 32 -35.16 6.38 -0.47
C ASN A 32 -36.68 6.38 -0.70
N GLY A 33 -37.27 5.21 -1.00
CA GLY A 33 -38.70 5.05 -1.27
C GLY A 33 -39.19 5.68 -2.58
N GLY A 34 -38.32 6.28 -3.41
CA GLY A 34 -38.69 7.01 -4.62
C GLY A 34 -38.41 6.26 -5.92
N ASN A 35 -37.16 5.80 -6.11
CA ASN A 35 -36.77 5.09 -7.33
C ASN A 35 -36.90 3.58 -7.12
N SER A 36 -37.81 2.95 -7.85
CA SER A 36 -38.25 1.57 -7.65
C SER A 36 -37.99 0.72 -8.90
N GLN A 37 -37.38 -0.46 -8.73
CA GLN A 37 -37.20 -1.45 -9.79
C GLN A 37 -37.72 -2.81 -9.31
N THR A 38 -38.64 -3.40 -10.09
CA THR A 38 -39.21 -4.72 -9.79
C THR A 38 -38.57 -5.78 -10.67
N TYR A 39 -38.12 -6.86 -10.04
CA TYR A 39 -37.52 -8.02 -10.71
C TYR A 39 -38.40 -9.23 -10.48
N THR A 40 -38.83 -9.87 -11.56
CA THR A 40 -39.57 -11.12 -11.50
C THR A 40 -38.58 -12.27 -11.33
N LEU A 41 -38.82 -13.13 -10.33
CA LEU A 41 -38.06 -14.34 -10.11
C LEU A 41 -38.80 -15.54 -10.72
N PRO A 42 -38.13 -16.40 -11.52
CA PRO A 42 -38.73 -17.62 -12.06
C PRO A 42 -39.34 -18.53 -11.00
N SER A 43 -40.31 -19.36 -11.39
CA SER A 43 -40.87 -20.36 -10.46
C SER A 43 -39.85 -21.46 -10.17
N VAL A 44 -39.49 -21.66 -8.90
CA VAL A 44 -38.57 -22.72 -8.48
C VAL A 44 -39.09 -23.46 -7.23
N SER A 45 -38.88 -24.77 -7.19
CA SER A 45 -39.34 -25.64 -6.09
C SER A 45 -38.25 -25.95 -5.06
N SER A 46 -36.98 -25.72 -5.39
CA SER A 46 -35.83 -25.85 -4.49
C SER A 46 -35.10 -24.51 -4.36
N ALA A 47 -34.38 -24.33 -3.24
CA ALA A 47 -33.65 -23.11 -2.96
C ALA A 47 -32.65 -22.81 -4.09
N THR A 48 -32.94 -21.76 -4.85
CA THR A 48 -32.19 -21.42 -6.07
C THR A 48 -31.51 -20.07 -5.90
N TYR A 49 -30.26 -19.97 -6.36
CA TYR A 49 -29.50 -18.72 -6.34
C TYR A 49 -30.11 -17.67 -7.27
N PHE A 50 -30.03 -16.40 -6.86
CA PHE A 50 -30.33 -15.26 -7.72
C PHE A 50 -29.30 -14.14 -7.53
N GLU A 51 -29.16 -13.33 -8.56
CA GLU A 51 -28.39 -12.08 -8.54
C GLU A 51 -29.09 -11.03 -9.38
N LEU A 52 -29.26 -9.84 -8.82
CA LEU A 52 -29.96 -8.71 -9.40
C LEU A 52 -29.10 -7.46 -9.27
N LEU A 53 -29.21 -6.58 -10.26
CA LEU A 53 -28.48 -5.32 -10.32
C LEU A 53 -29.46 -4.15 -10.32
N TYR A 54 -29.53 -3.41 -9.23
CA TYR A 54 -30.29 -2.15 -9.11
C TYR A 54 -29.39 -0.97 -9.45
N LYS A 55 -29.75 -0.17 -10.44
CA LYS A 55 -29.00 1.04 -10.82
C LYS A 55 -29.72 2.29 -10.34
N ASP A 56 -29.01 3.18 -9.65
CA ASP A 56 -29.51 4.51 -9.30
C ASP A 56 -29.44 5.44 -10.53
N SER A 57 -30.33 5.21 -11.49
CA SER A 57 -30.45 6.02 -12.71
C SER A 57 -30.95 7.45 -12.44
N SER A 58 -31.56 7.69 -11.27
CA SER A 58 -32.08 8.99 -10.87
C SER A 58 -31.05 9.85 -10.14
N GLY A 59 -29.87 9.31 -9.81
CA GLY A 59 -28.81 10.03 -9.11
C GLY A 59 -29.22 10.46 -7.70
N ILE A 60 -29.98 9.62 -6.99
CA ILE A 60 -30.38 9.85 -5.60
C ILE A 60 -29.14 9.89 -4.68
N ILE A 61 -28.20 8.97 -4.87
CA ILE A 61 -26.90 8.98 -4.17
C ILE A 61 -26.01 10.01 -4.86
N ASN A 62 -26.01 11.24 -4.36
CA ASN A 62 -25.24 12.34 -4.94
C ASN A 62 -24.73 13.34 -3.89
N PRO A 63 -23.85 12.91 -2.96
CA PRO A 63 -23.21 13.84 -2.03
C PRO A 63 -22.37 14.87 -2.78
N THR A 64 -22.62 16.15 -2.57
CA THR A 64 -21.90 17.27 -3.23
C THR A 64 -20.83 17.91 -2.35
N SER A 65 -20.73 17.51 -1.08
CA SER A 65 -19.75 18.01 -0.12
C SER A 65 -19.26 16.87 0.78
N ALA A 66 -18.20 17.13 1.55
CA ALA A 66 -17.72 16.17 2.54
C ALA A 66 -18.70 16.13 3.72
N GLY A 67 -19.06 14.93 4.17
CA GLY A 67 -19.98 14.74 5.29
C GLY A 67 -20.48 13.31 5.38
N SER A 68 -21.32 13.07 6.39
CA SER A 68 -22.05 11.81 6.55
C SER A 68 -23.43 11.92 5.90
N TYR A 69 -23.76 10.95 5.06
CA TYR A 69 -25.03 10.89 4.35
C TYR A 69 -25.71 9.57 4.66
N THR A 70 -27.04 9.60 4.79
CA THR A 70 -27.85 8.42 5.06
C THR A 70 -28.81 8.21 3.89
N TYR A 71 -28.82 6.99 3.36
CA TYR A 71 -29.73 6.54 2.32
C TYR A 71 -30.37 5.23 2.76
N SER A 72 -31.62 5.00 2.38
CA SER A 72 -32.35 3.78 2.67
C SER A 72 -32.52 2.95 1.41
N PHE A 73 -32.04 1.72 1.43
CA PHE A 73 -32.25 0.75 0.36
C PHE A 73 -33.29 -0.29 0.83
N GLY A 74 -34.47 -0.27 0.21
CA GLY A 74 -35.59 -1.13 0.56
C GLY A 74 -35.68 -2.34 -0.36
N ILE A 75 -36.01 -3.49 0.20
CA ILE A 75 -36.17 -4.76 -0.51
C ILE A 75 -37.50 -5.36 -0.08
N VAL A 76 -38.46 -5.45 -1.00
CA VAL A 76 -39.82 -5.91 -0.72
C VAL A 76 -40.13 -7.14 -1.56
N PRO A 77 -40.11 -8.35 -0.97
CA PRO A 77 -40.54 -9.57 -1.65
C PRO A 77 -42.07 -9.65 -1.76
N SER A 78 -42.54 -10.24 -2.86
CA SER A 78 -43.95 -10.57 -3.07
C SER A 78 -44.08 -11.92 -3.76
N GLY A 79 -44.83 -12.86 -3.16
CA GLY A 79 -45.02 -14.23 -3.69
C GLY A 79 -43.80 -15.16 -3.59
N VAL A 80 -42.65 -14.67 -3.12
CA VAL A 80 -41.40 -15.44 -2.99
C VAL A 80 -40.96 -15.54 -1.53
N THR A 81 -40.29 -16.63 -1.18
CA THR A 81 -39.61 -16.80 0.12
C THR A 81 -38.10 -16.72 -0.08
N ILE A 82 -37.42 -15.86 0.67
CA ILE A 82 -35.96 -15.63 0.61
C ILE A 82 -35.31 -16.27 1.85
N TYR A 83 -34.27 -17.09 1.65
CA TYR A 83 -33.58 -17.80 2.74
C TYR A 83 -32.22 -17.18 3.11
N GLY A 84 -31.59 -16.47 2.18
CA GLY A 84 -30.35 -15.76 2.38
C GLY A 84 -30.26 -14.58 1.43
N MET A 85 -29.66 -13.49 1.90
CA MET A 85 -29.57 -12.25 1.13
C MET A 85 -28.25 -11.52 1.43
N GLY A 86 -27.59 -11.07 0.36
CA GLY A 86 -26.43 -10.19 0.39
C GLY A 86 -26.69 -8.96 -0.46
N VAL A 87 -26.20 -7.82 -0.01
CA VAL A 87 -26.30 -6.55 -0.73
C VAL A 87 -24.94 -5.88 -0.71
N GLN A 88 -24.48 -5.46 -1.88
CA GLN A 88 -23.25 -4.69 -2.04
C GLN A 88 -23.53 -3.40 -2.79
N LEU A 89 -23.12 -2.27 -2.19
CA LEU A 89 -23.17 -0.95 -2.84
C LEU A 89 -21.85 -0.70 -3.57
N HIS A 90 -21.95 -0.34 -4.84
CA HIS A 90 -20.85 0.12 -5.65
C HIS A 90 -21.06 1.58 -6.01
N ILE A 91 -20.09 2.43 -5.68
CA ILE A 91 -20.09 3.85 -6.04
C ILE A 91 -18.80 4.13 -6.81
N SER A 92 -18.93 4.81 -7.94
CA SER A 92 -17.81 5.50 -8.58
C SER A 92 -18.04 7.00 -8.48
N HIS A 93 -17.01 7.74 -8.11
CA HIS A 93 -17.06 9.19 -7.98
C HIS A 93 -15.79 9.84 -8.47
N ARG A 94 -15.91 11.11 -8.81
CA ARG A 94 -14.82 12.03 -9.12
C ARG A 94 -14.58 12.91 -7.90
N TYR A 95 -13.32 13.12 -7.58
CA TYR A 95 -12.86 14.08 -6.60
C TYR A 95 -11.73 14.91 -7.19
N VAL A 96 -11.39 16.02 -6.54
CA VAL A 96 -10.16 16.76 -6.85
C VAL A 96 -9.02 15.91 -6.32
N PRO A 97 -8.17 15.30 -7.18
CA PRO A 97 -6.97 14.66 -6.68
C PRO A 97 -6.20 15.67 -5.83
N PRO A 98 -5.49 15.24 -4.78
CA PRO A 98 -4.54 16.12 -4.12
C PRO A 98 -3.72 16.82 -5.19
N ALA A 99 -3.45 18.13 -5.03
CA ALA A 99 -2.42 18.73 -5.86
C ALA A 99 -1.21 17.79 -5.80
N CYS A 100 -0.60 17.48 -6.95
CA CYS A 100 0.68 16.79 -6.94
C CYS A 100 1.68 17.73 -6.26
N GLY A 101 1.65 17.78 -4.93
CA GLY A 101 2.81 18.19 -4.14
C GLY A 101 3.94 17.30 -4.60
N GLY A 102 5.16 17.83 -4.57
CA GLY A 102 6.34 17.03 -4.89
C GLY A 102 6.27 15.67 -4.21
N LEU A 103 7.00 14.71 -4.77
CA LEU A 103 7.16 13.40 -4.17
C LEU A 103 7.49 13.55 -2.68
N PRO A 104 7.09 12.59 -1.80
CA PRO A 104 7.49 12.65 -0.41
C PRO A 104 9.01 12.82 -0.32
N ALA A 105 9.49 13.62 0.65
CA ALA A 105 10.92 13.88 0.81
C ALA A 105 11.72 12.57 0.90
N THR A 106 11.14 11.55 1.55
CA THR A 106 11.73 10.22 1.70
C THR A 106 10.70 9.09 1.62
N GLY A 107 11.15 7.91 1.18
CA GLY A 107 10.50 6.62 1.40
C GLY A 107 11.50 5.60 1.92
N GLU A 108 11.08 4.75 2.88
CA GLU A 108 11.96 3.76 3.52
C GLU A 108 11.43 2.34 3.32
N LEU A 109 12.36 1.39 3.15
CA LEU A 109 12.09 -0.04 3.17
C LEU A 109 13.11 -0.73 4.07
N THR A 110 12.64 -1.62 4.94
CA THR A 110 13.49 -2.51 5.74
C THR A 110 13.44 -3.92 5.15
N SER A 111 14.60 -4.54 4.96
CA SER A 111 14.69 -5.89 4.40
C SER A 111 14.13 -6.95 5.34
N VAL A 112 14.00 -8.18 4.81
CA VAL A 112 13.90 -9.39 5.62
C VAL A 112 15.22 -9.68 6.36
N VAL A 113 15.24 -10.71 7.21
CA VAL A 113 16.46 -11.22 7.84
C VAL A 113 17.19 -12.12 6.86
N PHE A 114 18.48 -11.90 6.68
CA PHE A 114 19.37 -12.76 5.90
C PHE A 114 20.33 -13.50 6.84
N ASP A 115 20.57 -14.78 6.54
CA ASP A 115 21.60 -15.60 7.19
C ASP A 115 22.84 -15.63 6.29
N THR A 116 23.95 -15.09 6.78
CA THR A 116 25.15 -14.86 5.96
C THR A 116 25.96 -16.13 5.76
N THR A 117 25.98 -17.04 6.74
CA THR A 117 26.97 -18.12 6.80
C THR A 117 26.35 -19.51 7.02
N ASN A 118 25.08 -19.61 7.40
CA ASN A 118 24.42 -20.86 7.82
C ASN A 118 25.16 -21.62 8.94
N SER A 119 26.15 -21.00 9.58
CA SER A 119 27.04 -21.60 10.57
C SER A 119 27.53 -20.55 11.54
N ASP A 120 27.48 -20.86 12.83
CA ASP A 120 27.97 -19.96 13.88
C ASP A 120 29.50 -19.91 13.95
N SER A 121 30.21 -20.84 13.29
CA SER A 121 31.67 -20.89 13.25
C SER A 121 32.30 -19.93 12.24
N ILE A 122 31.53 -19.48 11.23
CA ILE A 122 31.99 -18.50 10.24
C ILE A 122 31.44 -17.15 10.65
N LYS A 123 32.33 -16.16 10.76
CA LYS A 123 32.03 -14.84 11.30
C LYS A 123 32.17 -13.80 10.19
N PRO A 124 31.07 -13.31 9.60
CA PRO A 124 31.16 -12.42 8.46
C PRO A 124 31.72 -11.06 8.88
N ASN A 125 32.52 -10.49 7.99
CA ASN A 125 32.98 -9.11 8.01
C ASN A 125 32.27 -8.37 6.87
N TYR A 126 31.47 -7.36 7.21
CA TYR A 126 30.67 -6.61 6.23
C TYR A 126 31.50 -5.47 5.66
N ASN A 127 31.61 -5.43 4.32
CA ASN A 127 32.56 -4.57 3.63
C ASN A 127 31.88 -3.35 3.00
N SER A 128 30.83 -3.57 2.21
CA SER A 128 30.20 -2.49 1.45
C SER A 128 28.74 -2.77 1.10
N PHE A 129 27.99 -1.69 0.88
CA PHE A 129 26.75 -1.72 0.11
C PHE A 129 27.04 -1.33 -1.34
N MET A 130 26.28 -1.86 -2.27
CA MET A 130 26.16 -1.36 -3.64
C MET A 130 24.71 -1.49 -4.06
N TRP A 131 24.23 -0.61 -4.93
CA TRP A 131 22.87 -0.70 -5.44
C TRP A 131 22.82 -0.60 -6.97
N LYS A 132 21.80 -1.21 -7.57
CA LYS A 132 21.48 -1.09 -8.99
C LYS A 132 20.18 -0.34 -9.14
N GLY A 133 20.07 0.46 -10.20
CA GLY A 133 18.90 1.28 -10.45
C GLY A 133 19.26 2.59 -11.14
N SER A 134 18.48 3.62 -10.90
CA SER A 134 18.60 4.92 -11.55
C SER A 134 18.15 6.04 -10.62
N LEU A 135 18.79 7.20 -10.72
CA LEU A 135 18.28 8.44 -10.10
C LEU A 135 17.16 9.08 -10.95
N ASN A 136 16.83 8.48 -12.10
CA ASN A 136 15.78 8.92 -13.03
C ASN A 136 15.95 10.35 -13.54
N ALA A 137 17.19 10.79 -13.73
CA ALA A 137 17.57 12.18 -14.02
C ALA A 137 17.18 13.20 -12.93
N GLY A 138 16.75 12.73 -11.76
CA GLY A 138 16.54 13.53 -10.58
C GLY A 138 17.84 13.78 -9.80
N ASN A 139 17.74 14.68 -8.83
CA ASN A 139 18.79 14.98 -7.85
C ASN A 139 18.55 14.24 -6.52
N GLY A 140 17.72 13.20 -6.53
CA GLY A 140 17.44 12.37 -5.37
C GLY A 140 18.67 11.62 -4.87
N ARG A 141 18.51 10.92 -3.75
CA ARG A 141 19.61 10.21 -3.07
C ARG A 141 19.16 8.84 -2.58
N VAL A 142 20.08 7.88 -2.56
CA VAL A 142 19.87 6.56 -1.96
C VAL A 142 20.78 6.44 -0.75
N ARG A 143 20.23 6.00 0.39
CA ARG A 143 20.98 5.86 1.64
C ARG A 143 20.70 4.52 2.29
N PHE A 144 21.67 4.00 3.03
CA PHE A 144 21.58 2.72 3.72
C PHE A 144 21.86 2.80 5.23
N GLN A 145 21.22 1.91 5.97
CA GLN A 145 21.67 1.50 7.31
C GLN A 145 21.79 -0.03 7.34
N LEU A 146 22.72 -0.51 8.16
CA LEU A 146 22.90 -1.95 8.42
C LEU A 146 22.51 -2.25 9.86
N ALA A 147 21.85 -3.38 10.08
CA ALA A 147 21.65 -3.97 11.38
C ALA A 147 22.07 -5.43 11.32
N THR A 148 22.70 -5.92 12.37
CA THR A 148 23.26 -7.27 12.43
C THR A 148 23.01 -7.89 13.80
N SER A 149 22.97 -9.22 13.87
CA SER A 149 22.78 -9.96 15.12
C SER A 149 23.34 -11.38 15.02
N ASN A 150 23.64 -11.99 16.17
CA ASN A 150 23.90 -13.42 16.27
C ASN A 150 22.61 -14.25 16.44
N SER A 151 21.44 -13.61 16.50
CA SER A 151 20.14 -14.27 16.60
C SER A 151 19.22 -13.84 15.45
N PRO A 152 18.46 -14.77 14.84
CA PRO A 152 17.51 -14.45 13.77
C PRO A 152 16.33 -13.57 14.25
N SER A 153 16.14 -13.41 15.56
CA SER A 153 15.13 -12.53 16.14
C SER A 153 15.63 -11.12 16.49
N GLY A 154 16.93 -10.84 16.33
CA GLY A 154 17.56 -9.57 16.72
C GLY A 154 18.36 -9.66 18.02
N PRO A 155 18.76 -8.54 18.64
CA PRO A 155 18.29 -7.18 18.39
C PRO A 155 18.68 -6.62 17.02
N TRP A 156 17.84 -5.73 16.46
CA TRP A 156 18.08 -5.09 15.16
C TRP A 156 18.35 -3.60 15.35
N ASN A 157 19.60 -3.26 15.68
CA ASN A 157 20.03 -1.87 15.79
C ASN A 157 20.60 -1.41 14.45
N PHE A 158 19.86 -0.55 13.75
CA PHE A 158 20.27 0.01 12.48
C PHE A 158 21.27 1.14 12.73
N TYR A 159 22.48 1.00 12.18
CA TYR A 159 23.53 2.00 12.24
C TYR A 159 23.94 2.42 10.84
N GLY A 160 24.38 3.67 10.74
CA GLY A 160 25.05 4.23 9.57
C GLY A 160 26.13 5.21 10.00
N SER A 161 26.76 5.86 9.01
CA SER A 161 27.69 6.96 9.24
C SER A 161 27.63 7.95 8.08
N SER A 162 27.50 9.23 8.41
CA SER A 162 27.49 10.36 7.46
C SER A 162 28.88 10.99 7.26
N ASP A 163 29.88 10.51 7.98
CA ASP A 163 31.22 11.10 8.11
C ASP A 163 32.33 10.04 7.95
N ASN A 164 32.09 9.05 7.09
CA ASN A 164 33.03 7.99 6.73
C ASN A 164 33.62 7.22 7.93
N GLY A 165 32.77 6.89 8.90
CA GLY A 165 33.10 6.05 10.05
C GLY A 165 33.52 6.78 11.31
N VAL A 166 33.64 8.11 11.29
CA VAL A 166 34.00 8.89 12.48
C VAL A 166 32.89 8.80 13.53
N THR A 167 31.63 8.91 13.11
CA THR A 167 30.44 8.79 13.95
C THR A 167 29.52 7.71 13.42
N CYS A 168 29.23 6.73 14.28
CA CYS A 168 28.35 5.62 13.99
C CYS A 168 27.14 5.65 14.93
N SER A 169 25.96 5.92 14.38
CA SER A 169 24.74 6.12 15.17
C SER A 169 23.48 5.65 14.44
N SER A 170 22.39 5.45 15.18
CA SER A 170 21.10 5.04 14.63
C SER A 170 20.35 6.13 13.88
N GLY A 171 20.78 7.39 14.01
CA GLY A 171 20.27 8.51 13.20
C GLY A 171 21.09 8.77 11.94
N ALA A 172 22.24 8.13 11.78
CA ALA A 172 23.13 8.32 10.64
C ALA A 172 22.90 7.26 9.55
N TRP A 173 23.33 7.58 8.33
CA TRP A 173 23.10 6.78 7.13
C TRP A 173 24.34 6.76 6.24
N TYR A 174 24.64 5.63 5.63
CA TYR A 174 25.64 5.54 4.57
C TYR A 174 25.09 6.15 3.28
N ASP A 175 25.78 7.15 2.73
CA ASP A 175 25.41 7.74 1.45
C ASP A 175 25.89 6.86 0.30
N ALA A 176 24.96 6.28 -0.45
CA ALA A 176 25.27 5.26 -1.44
C ALA A 176 25.83 5.82 -2.76
N GLY A 177 25.86 7.16 -2.92
CA GLY A 177 26.33 7.80 -4.13
C GLY A 177 25.61 7.31 -5.40
N ALA A 178 26.38 7.14 -6.48
CA ALA A 178 25.86 6.72 -7.78
C ALA A 178 25.53 5.22 -7.83
N PRO A 179 24.56 4.79 -8.67
CA PRO A 179 24.30 3.37 -8.87
C PRO A 179 25.55 2.62 -9.35
N SER A 180 25.66 1.35 -8.95
CA SER A 180 26.80 0.47 -9.24
C SER A 180 28.14 0.90 -8.64
N THR A 181 28.14 1.87 -7.71
CA THR A 181 29.33 2.25 -6.95
C THR A 181 29.21 1.72 -5.53
N PRO A 182 30.19 0.92 -5.05
CA PRO A 182 30.18 0.48 -3.66
C PRO A 182 30.41 1.63 -2.68
N VAL A 183 29.65 1.65 -1.59
CA VAL A 183 29.89 2.47 -0.40
C VAL A 183 30.34 1.57 0.75
N GLU A 184 31.43 1.95 1.41
CA GLU A 184 31.98 1.19 2.54
C GLU A 184 31.07 1.24 3.77
N VAL A 185 30.93 0.11 4.45
CA VAL A 185 30.22 0.01 5.74
C VAL A 185 31.22 0.35 6.86
N TYR A 186 31.59 1.62 7.00
CA TYR A 186 32.65 2.04 7.92
C TYR A 186 32.42 1.64 9.40
N CYS A 187 31.16 1.50 9.82
CA CYS A 187 30.83 1.11 11.19
C CYS A 187 30.90 -0.40 11.44
N ALA A 188 31.29 -1.19 10.43
CA ALA A 188 31.24 -2.64 10.51
C ALA A 188 32.10 -3.19 11.65
N GLY A 189 33.31 -2.68 11.83
CA GLY A 189 34.20 -3.12 12.91
C GLY A 189 33.61 -2.92 14.31
N GLN A 190 32.85 -1.84 14.52
CA GLN A 190 32.30 -1.50 15.83
C GLN A 190 30.97 -2.22 16.13
N TYR A 191 30.12 -2.40 15.11
CA TYR A 191 28.73 -2.83 15.35
C TYR A 191 28.28 -4.07 14.57
N HIS A 192 28.98 -4.47 13.51
CA HIS A 192 28.44 -5.46 12.55
C HIS A 192 29.28 -6.71 12.35
N ASN A 193 30.60 -6.63 12.48
CA ASN A 193 31.48 -7.77 12.25
C ASN A 193 31.23 -8.87 13.28
N ASN A 194 31.44 -10.11 12.83
CA ASN A 194 31.23 -11.32 13.61
C ASN A 194 29.78 -11.58 14.03
N GLN A 195 28.81 -11.04 13.29
CA GLN A 195 27.39 -11.26 13.52
C GLN A 195 26.75 -11.92 12.31
N ARG A 196 26.15 -13.10 12.53
CA ARG A 196 25.71 -14.01 11.46
C ARG A 196 24.56 -13.48 10.60
N TYR A 197 23.59 -12.85 11.23
CA TYR A 197 22.37 -12.40 10.57
C TYR A 197 22.43 -10.91 10.30
N PHE A 198 21.86 -10.48 9.19
CA PHE A 198 21.73 -9.05 8.89
C PHE A 198 20.35 -8.66 8.37
N LYS A 199 20.05 -7.38 8.53
CA LYS A 199 19.00 -6.63 7.85
C LYS A 199 19.61 -5.34 7.33
N TYR A 200 19.09 -4.81 6.26
CA TYR A 200 19.38 -3.45 5.84
C TYR A 200 18.10 -2.62 5.80
N LYS A 201 18.28 -1.32 5.92
CA LYS A 201 17.26 -0.34 5.60
C LYS A 201 17.75 0.51 4.44
N VAL A 202 16.88 0.74 3.46
CA VAL A 202 17.12 1.67 2.36
C VAL A 202 16.18 2.86 2.50
N GLN A 203 16.71 4.05 2.30
CA GLN A 203 15.94 5.29 2.20
C GLN A 203 16.16 5.88 0.80
N LEU A 204 15.06 6.11 0.10
CA LEU A 204 15.03 6.86 -1.16
C LEU A 204 14.60 8.28 -0.85
N CYS A 205 15.42 9.24 -1.23
CA CYS A 205 15.12 10.65 -1.08
C CYS A 205 14.78 11.23 -2.44
N SER A 206 13.64 11.92 -2.55
CA SER A 206 13.24 12.58 -3.79
C SER A 206 14.05 13.85 -4.08
N ASN A 207 14.81 14.35 -3.10
CA ASN A 207 15.74 15.48 -3.22
C ASN A 207 17.07 15.18 -2.50
N THR A 208 18.08 15.99 -2.73
CA THR A 208 19.46 15.80 -2.22
C THR A 208 19.56 15.82 -0.69
N ASP A 209 18.71 16.57 0.01
CA ASP A 209 18.78 16.77 1.46
C ASP A 209 18.00 15.73 2.27
N CYS A 210 17.11 14.97 1.61
CA CYS A 210 16.16 14.05 2.24
C CYS A 210 15.19 14.73 3.23
N ILE A 211 14.99 16.04 3.10
CA ILE A 211 14.08 16.84 3.94
C ILE A 211 13.04 17.52 3.07
N ALA A 212 13.46 18.12 1.95
CA ALA A 212 12.56 18.74 1.00
C ALA A 212 11.97 17.72 0.03
N SER A 213 10.70 17.90 -0.33
CA SER A 213 10.07 17.17 -1.42
C SER A 213 10.71 17.54 -2.76
N GLY A 214 11.13 16.52 -3.52
CA GLY A 214 11.56 16.68 -4.91
C GLY A 214 10.46 16.34 -5.91
N THR A 215 10.81 16.37 -7.20
CA THR A 215 9.88 16.09 -8.30
C THR A 215 10.12 14.72 -8.96
N ILE A 216 11.28 14.10 -8.70
CA ILE A 216 11.69 12.82 -9.27
C ILE A 216 12.29 11.95 -8.15
N SER A 217 11.83 10.70 -8.02
CA SER A 217 12.38 9.76 -7.04
C SER A 217 13.43 8.86 -7.71
N PRO A 218 14.51 8.51 -7.00
CA PRO A 218 15.34 7.38 -7.35
C PRO A 218 14.53 6.09 -7.44
N GLN A 219 15.04 5.13 -8.22
CA GLN A 219 14.58 3.75 -8.29
C GLN A 219 15.73 2.83 -7.92
N VAL A 220 15.51 1.93 -6.96
CA VAL A 220 16.46 0.85 -6.61
C VAL A 220 15.86 -0.47 -7.08
N ASN A 221 16.59 -1.17 -7.94
CA ASN A 221 16.22 -2.47 -8.49
C ASN A 221 16.87 -3.62 -7.73
N ASP A 222 18.08 -3.39 -7.20
CA ASP A 222 18.84 -4.40 -6.46
C ASP A 222 19.75 -3.74 -5.42
N ILE A 223 19.98 -4.44 -4.31
CA ILE A 223 20.87 -4.04 -3.22
C ILE A 223 21.80 -5.21 -2.93
N VAL A 224 23.10 -4.95 -3.10
CA VAL A 224 24.17 -5.90 -2.86
C VAL A 224 24.85 -5.53 -1.55
N VAL A 225 24.94 -6.50 -0.63
CA VAL A 225 25.75 -6.39 0.59
C VAL A 225 26.97 -7.29 0.42
N ASN A 226 28.14 -6.68 0.31
CA ASN A 226 29.40 -7.41 0.17
C ASN A 226 29.96 -7.73 1.56
N TRP A 227 30.40 -8.96 1.76
CA TRP A 227 31.01 -9.43 3.01
C TRP A 227 32.10 -10.46 2.70
N SER A 228 32.97 -10.71 3.66
CA SER A 228 34.01 -11.75 3.61
C SER A 228 34.05 -12.56 4.91
N PRO A 229 34.44 -13.84 4.86
CA PRO A 229 34.59 -14.66 6.06
C PRO A 229 35.77 -14.24 6.95
#